data_AF-A0ABD1A1Z3-F1
#
_entry.id   AF-A0ABD1A1Z3-F1
#
_cell.length_a   1.000
_cell.length_b   1.000
_cell.length_c   1.000
_cell.angle_alpha   90.00
_cell.angle_beta   90.00
_cell.angle_gamma   90.00
#
_symmetry.space_group_name_H-M   'P 1'
#
loop_
_entity.id
_entity.type
_entity.pdbx_description
1 polymer ?
#
loop_
_entity_poly.entity_id
_entity_poly.type
_entity_poly.pdbx_seq_one_letter_code
_entity_poly.pdbx_strand_id
1 'polypeptide(L)'
;MLAFLMTVKISRRLAFNNGSLPIVIGIFSFIVPFFGGLSFRNLYTNNIDPLYLPAKKALAERTVIITTQSAILLPTITYFLSELKILNSELGRLVLSSSLISDILSVTAGTLAHIAGTYKNKSPMTAYRDFIGVVVLILIVFCILRPAIDWILERIPIGGANDQA
;
A
#
# COMPACT_ATOMS: atom_id res chain seq x y z
N MET A 1 13.66 -7.40 -2.41
CA MET A 1 14.82 -6.67 -2.97
C MET A 1 14.41 -5.40 -3.73
N LEU A 2 13.53 -5.51 -4.75
CA LEU A 2 13.10 -4.34 -5.56
C LEU A 2 12.43 -3.24 -4.72
N ALA A 3 11.54 -3.61 -3.80
CA ALA A 3 10.90 -2.66 -2.89
C ALA A 3 11.91 -1.81 -2.11
N PHE A 4 12.89 -2.45 -1.46
CA PHE A 4 13.93 -1.74 -0.71
C PHE A 4 14.73 -0.76 -1.58
N LEU A 5 15.24 -1.22 -2.73
CA LEU A 5 16.04 -0.38 -3.63
C LEU A 5 15.26 0.83 -4.15
N MET A 6 14.00 0.64 -4.53
CA MET A 6 13.19 1.72 -5.07
C MET A 6 12.72 2.68 -3.98
N THR A 7 12.38 2.19 -2.78
CA THR A 7 11.99 3.06 -1.67
C THR A 7 13.12 3.98 -1.22
N VAL A 8 14.38 3.52 -1.23
CA VAL A 8 15.55 4.36 -0.90
C VAL A 8 15.77 5.47 -1.93
N LYS A 9 15.37 5.26 -3.19
CA LYS A 9 15.48 6.28 -4.26
C LYS A 9 14.44 7.41 -4.14
N ILE A 10 13.37 7.24 -3.36
CA ILE A 10 12.33 8.25 -3.21
C ILE A 10 12.79 9.32 -2.20
N SER A 11 12.89 10.56 -2.64
CA SER A 11 13.19 11.68 -1.74
C SER A 11 11.97 12.05 -0.88
N ARG A 12 12.13 12.04 0.46
CA ARG A 12 11.07 12.29 1.46
C ARG A 12 10.32 13.63 1.25
N ARG A 13 11.02 14.66 0.77
CA ARG A 13 10.47 16.02 0.56
C ARG A 13 9.51 16.11 -0.64
N LEU A 14 9.56 15.13 -1.53
CA LEU A 14 8.90 15.18 -2.84
C LEU A 14 7.44 14.68 -2.83
N ALA A 15 7.10 13.85 -1.85
CA ALA A 15 5.82 13.16 -1.72
C ALA A 15 4.71 13.97 -0.99
N PHE A 16 5.07 14.98 -0.19
CA PHE A 16 4.13 15.63 0.74
C PHE A 16 3.77 17.09 0.40
N ASN A 17 4.20 17.65 -0.73
CA ASN A 17 3.95 19.05 -1.10
C ASN A 17 3.05 19.21 -2.34
N ASN A 18 2.12 18.29 -2.56
CA ASN A 18 1.32 18.26 -3.79
C ASN A 18 -0.16 18.43 -3.43
N GLY A 19 -0.89 19.20 -4.24
CA GLY A 19 -2.29 19.60 -3.98
C GLY A 19 -3.31 18.45 -3.92
N SER A 20 -4.60 18.75 -4.12
CA SER A 20 -5.67 17.74 -4.05
C SER A 20 -5.64 16.70 -5.17
N LEU A 21 -5.01 17.00 -6.31
CA LEU A 21 -4.99 16.15 -7.50
C LEU A 21 -4.44 14.73 -7.25
N PRO A 22 -3.23 14.52 -6.69
CA PRO A 22 -2.73 13.16 -6.41
C PRO A 22 -3.61 12.38 -5.42
N ILE A 23 -4.33 13.06 -4.53
CA ILE A 23 -5.31 12.41 -3.63
C ILE A 23 -6.45 11.82 -4.44
N VAL A 24 -7.03 12.62 -5.34
CA VAL A 24 -8.12 12.18 -6.22
C VAL A 24 -7.65 11.00 -7.08
N ILE A 25 -6.54 11.13 -7.79
CA ILE A 25 -6.02 10.06 -8.65
C ILE A 25 -5.73 8.80 -7.82
N GLY A 26 -5.09 8.92 -6.66
CA GLY A 26 -4.76 7.80 -5.79
C GLY A 26 -6.00 7.04 -5.33
N ILE A 27 -7.03 7.75 -4.87
CA ILE A 27 -8.28 7.16 -4.42
C ILE A 27 -8.99 6.43 -5.58
N PHE A 28 -9.17 7.10 -6.72
CA PHE A 28 -9.84 6.51 -7.88
C PHE A 28 -9.09 5.31 -8.44
N SER A 29 -7.75 5.35 -8.41
CA SER A 29 -6.91 4.26 -8.91
C SER A 29 -7.12 2.93 -8.17
N PHE A 30 -7.54 2.96 -6.91
CA PHE A 30 -7.89 1.77 -6.14
C PHE A 30 -9.40 1.49 -6.16
N ILE A 31 -10.24 2.51 -5.97
CA ILE A 31 -11.70 2.35 -5.87
C ILE A 31 -12.28 1.75 -7.16
N VAL A 32 -11.88 2.25 -8.33
CA VAL A 32 -12.43 1.80 -9.61
C VAL A 32 -12.20 0.29 -9.85
N PRO A 33 -10.97 -0.24 -9.80
CA PRO A 33 -10.76 -1.69 -9.98
C PRO A 33 -11.35 -2.52 -8.84
N PHE A 34 -11.34 -2.01 -7.61
CA PHE A 34 -11.90 -2.72 -6.46
C PHE A 34 -13.41 -2.94 -6.60
N PHE A 35 -14.18 -1.87 -6.81
CA PHE A 35 -15.63 -1.97 -6.98
C PHE A 35 -16.03 -2.61 -8.31
N GLY A 36 -15.25 -2.38 -9.38
CA GLY A 36 -15.44 -3.07 -10.65
C GLY A 36 -15.29 -4.59 -10.50
N GLY A 37 -14.23 -5.04 -9.83
CA GLY A 37 -13.99 -6.45 -9.54
C GLY A 37 -15.07 -7.05 -8.64
N LEU A 38 -15.51 -6.33 -7.59
CA LEU A 38 -16.61 -6.80 -6.73
C LEU A 38 -17.95 -6.91 -7.47
N SER A 39 -18.24 -5.97 -8.37
CA SER A 39 -19.44 -6.01 -9.21
C SER A 39 -19.41 -7.22 -10.13
N PHE A 40 -18.26 -7.47 -10.77
CA PHE A 40 -18.03 -8.67 -11.58
C PHE A 40 -18.19 -9.95 -10.74
N ARG A 41 -17.63 -9.99 -9.54
CA ARG A 41 -17.78 -11.12 -8.60
C ARG A 41 -19.26 -11.43 -8.35
N ASN A 42 -20.07 -10.40 -8.06
CA ASN A 42 -21.47 -10.57 -7.73
C ASN A 42 -22.29 -11.04 -8.94
N LEU A 43 -22.04 -10.52 -10.14
CA LEU A 43 -22.75 -10.89 -11.36
C LEU A 43 -22.53 -12.37 -11.74
N TYR A 44 -21.31 -12.89 -11.54
CA TYR A 44 -20.92 -14.26 -11.90
C TYR A 44 -20.94 -15.23 -10.70
N THR A 45 -21.77 -14.97 -9.69
CA THR A 45 -21.91 -15.84 -8.50
C THR A 45 -22.60 -17.17 -8.86
N ASN A 46 -23.50 -17.16 -9.84
CA ASN A 46 -24.30 -18.34 -10.23
C ASN A 46 -23.52 -19.33 -11.11
N ASN A 47 -22.37 -18.93 -11.65
CA ASN A 47 -21.53 -19.77 -12.52
C ASN A 47 -20.42 -20.50 -11.74
N ILE A 48 -20.63 -20.73 -10.43
CA ILE A 48 -19.66 -21.45 -9.61
C ILE A 48 -20.10 -22.91 -9.55
N ASP A 49 -19.37 -23.78 -10.25
CA ASP A 49 -19.61 -25.22 -10.19
C ASP A 49 -19.42 -25.75 -8.76
N PRO A 50 -20.49 -26.24 -8.10
CA PRO A 50 -20.42 -26.70 -6.71
C PRO A 50 -19.47 -27.89 -6.51
N LEU A 51 -19.14 -28.59 -7.61
CA LEU A 51 -18.32 -29.78 -7.62
C LEU A 51 -16.83 -29.50 -7.32
N TYR A 52 -16.32 -28.32 -7.69
CA TYR A 52 -14.90 -27.97 -7.51
C TYR A 52 -14.64 -27.23 -6.21
N LEU A 53 -15.54 -26.32 -5.80
CA LEU A 53 -15.34 -25.50 -4.60
C LEU A 53 -16.68 -25.04 -4.00
N PRO A 54 -16.87 -25.13 -2.66
CA PRO A 54 -18.05 -24.58 -2.02
C PRO A 54 -18.19 -23.08 -2.33
N ALA A 55 -19.38 -22.64 -2.70
CA ALA A 55 -19.65 -21.26 -3.14
C ALA A 55 -19.10 -20.20 -2.16
N LYS A 56 -19.22 -20.43 -0.84
CA LYS A 56 -18.70 -19.53 0.19
C LYS A 56 -17.17 -19.37 0.13
N LYS A 57 -16.43 -20.46 -0.13
CA LYS A 57 -14.97 -20.43 -0.28
C LYS A 57 -14.58 -19.78 -1.61
N ALA A 58 -15.27 -20.12 -2.70
CA ALA A 58 -15.03 -19.54 -4.01
C ALA A 58 -15.19 -18.01 -4.03
N LEU A 59 -16.22 -17.49 -3.35
CA LEU A 59 -16.43 -16.05 -3.22
C LEU A 59 -15.37 -15.37 -2.34
N ALA A 60 -14.89 -16.05 -1.30
CA ALA A 60 -13.81 -15.55 -0.47
C ALA A 60 -12.51 -15.46 -1.27
N GLU A 61 -12.11 -16.52 -1.96
CA GLU A 61 -10.94 -16.56 -2.85
C GLU A 61 -10.99 -15.46 -3.92
N ARG A 62 -12.12 -15.34 -4.63
CA ARG A 62 -12.31 -14.28 -5.64
C ARG A 62 -12.16 -12.88 -5.03
N THR A 63 -12.67 -12.66 -3.82
CA THR A 63 -12.55 -11.37 -3.13
C THR A 63 -11.10 -11.06 -2.78
N VAL A 64 -10.36 -12.05 -2.29
CA VAL A 64 -8.93 -11.90 -2.00
C VAL A 64 -8.18 -11.52 -3.29
N ILE A 65 -8.42 -12.23 -4.39
CA ILE A 65 -7.79 -11.94 -5.69
C ILE A 65 -8.10 -10.51 -6.16
N ILE A 66 -9.36 -10.08 -6.09
CA ILE A 66 -9.76 -8.72 -6.47
C ILE A 66 -9.05 -7.69 -5.60
N THR A 67 -9.00 -7.91 -4.28
CA THR A 67 -8.35 -6.98 -3.35
C THR A 67 -6.86 -6.85 -3.64
N THR A 68 -6.17 -7.97 -3.89
CA THR A 68 -4.73 -7.97 -4.16
C THR A 68 -4.40 -7.37 -5.53
N GLN A 69 -5.22 -7.61 -6.54
CA GLN A 69 -4.98 -7.11 -7.89
C GLN A 69 -5.34 -5.63 -8.05
N SER A 70 -6.20 -5.10 -7.18
CA SER A 70 -6.55 -3.67 -7.16
C SER A 70 -5.46 -2.81 -6.51
N ALA A 71 -4.48 -3.42 -5.84
CA ALA A 71 -3.38 -2.71 -5.21
C ALA A 71 -2.35 -2.25 -6.25
N ILE A 72 -1.93 -0.99 -6.16
CA ILE A 72 -0.76 -0.50 -6.89
C ILE A 72 0.49 -0.90 -6.10
N LEU A 73 1.61 -1.12 -6.80
CA LEU A 73 2.90 -1.35 -6.18
C LEU A 73 3.79 -0.14 -6.44
N LEU A 74 3.90 0.75 -5.44
CA LEU A 74 4.78 1.92 -5.50
C LEU A 74 6.21 1.61 -6.00
N PRO A 75 6.86 0.50 -5.60
CA PRO A 75 8.21 0.20 -6.10
C PRO A 75 8.27 0.01 -7.62
N THR A 76 7.26 -0.60 -8.21
CA THR A 76 7.17 -0.82 -9.65
C THR A 76 7.00 0.50 -10.39
N ILE A 77 6.12 1.37 -9.91
CA ILE A 77 5.93 2.72 -10.46
C ILE A 77 7.22 3.54 -10.36
N THR A 78 7.90 3.48 -9.21
CA THR A 78 9.17 4.17 -8.97
C THR A 78 10.25 3.68 -9.92
N TYR A 79 10.30 2.37 -10.17
CA TYR A 79 11.21 1.79 -11.15
C TYR A 79 10.96 2.35 -12.56
N PHE A 80 9.72 2.32 -13.04
CA PHE A 80 9.38 2.86 -14.35
C PHE A 80 9.72 4.35 -14.48
N LEU A 81 9.42 5.16 -13.46
CA LEU A 81 9.77 6.59 -13.47
C LEU A 81 11.29 6.83 -13.43
N SER A 82 12.04 5.95 -12.76
CA SER A 82 13.51 5.97 -12.74
C SER A 82 14.09 5.62 -14.11
N GLU A 83 13.57 4.59 -14.77
CA GLU A 83 14.01 4.18 -16.12
C GLU A 83 13.72 5.27 -17.16
N LEU A 84 12.57 5.94 -17.05
CA LEU A 84 12.19 7.06 -17.90
C LEU A 84 12.92 8.37 -17.56
N LYS A 85 13.77 8.40 -16.52
CA LYS A 85 14.50 9.59 -16.02
C LYS A 85 13.61 10.77 -15.62
N ILE A 86 12.33 10.54 -15.29
CA ILE A 86 11.36 11.59 -14.92
C ILE A 86 10.96 11.57 -13.44
N LEU A 87 11.66 10.78 -12.62
CA LEU A 87 11.36 10.58 -11.19
C LEU A 87 11.21 11.90 -10.39
N ASN A 88 12.05 12.90 -10.69
CA ASN A 88 12.05 14.19 -9.99
C ASN A 88 11.18 15.27 -10.66
N SER A 89 10.54 14.97 -11.78
CA SER A 89 9.66 15.92 -12.47
C SER A 89 8.36 16.13 -11.68
N GLU A 90 7.63 17.21 -11.97
CA GLU A 90 6.30 17.45 -11.37
C GLU A 90 5.33 16.28 -11.62
N LEU A 91 5.40 15.67 -12.80
CA LEU A 91 4.61 14.49 -13.14
C LEU A 91 5.06 13.26 -12.34
N GLY A 92 6.37 13.03 -12.22
CA GLY A 92 6.91 11.93 -11.40
C GLY A 92 6.48 12.06 -9.93
N ARG A 93 6.53 13.28 -9.39
CA ARG A 93 6.05 13.61 -8.04
C ARG A 93 4.57 13.34 -7.86
N LEU A 94 3.75 13.76 -8.82
CA LEU A 94 2.32 13.54 -8.83
C LEU A 94 2.01 12.04 -8.77
N VAL A 95 2.64 11.26 -9.64
CA VAL A 95 2.44 9.81 -9.74
C VAL A 95 2.92 9.09 -8.48
N LEU A 96 4.10 9.43 -7.94
CA LEU A 96 4.60 8.84 -6.69
C LEU A 96 3.67 9.12 -5.51
N SER A 97 3.18 10.35 -5.39
CA SER A 97 2.26 10.74 -4.31
C SER A 97 0.92 10.04 -4.43
N SER A 98 0.37 9.97 -5.66
CA SER A 98 -0.86 9.23 -5.96
C SER A 98 -0.72 7.74 -5.66
N SER A 99 0.41 7.13 -6.02
CA SER A 99 0.68 5.72 -5.74
C SER A 99 0.79 5.46 -4.24
N LEU A 100 1.46 6.34 -3.47
CA LEU A 100 1.52 6.22 -2.01
C LEU A 100 0.12 6.22 -1.36
N ILE A 101 -0.76 7.10 -1.84
CA ILE A 101 -2.15 7.18 -1.34
C ILE A 101 -2.92 5.90 -1.68
N SER A 102 -2.76 5.39 -2.91
CA SER A 102 -3.36 4.12 -3.35
C SER A 102 -2.87 2.94 -2.51
N ASP A 103 -1.57 2.83 -2.24
CA ASP A 103 -0.97 1.79 -1.42
C ASP A 103 -1.50 1.83 0.02
N ILE A 104 -1.59 3.02 0.64
CA ILE A 104 -2.18 3.20 1.98
C ILE A 104 -3.65 2.76 1.99
N LEU A 105 -4.42 3.17 0.98
CA LEU A 105 -5.84 2.81 0.87
C LEU A 105 -6.02 1.30 0.71
N SER A 106 -5.19 0.66 -0.13
CA SER A 106 -5.19 -0.78 -0.36
C SER A 106 -4.85 -1.57 0.91
N VAL A 107 -3.77 -1.22 1.60
CA VAL A 107 -3.36 -1.87 2.86
C VAL A 107 -4.43 -1.70 3.94
N THR A 108 -5.03 -0.51 4.03
CA THR A 108 -6.10 -0.23 5.00
C THR A 108 -7.34 -1.08 4.69
N ALA A 109 -7.77 -1.12 3.43
CA ALA A 109 -8.91 -1.92 3.00
C ALA A 109 -8.68 -3.43 3.21
N GLY A 110 -7.49 -3.92 2.88
CA GLY A 110 -7.10 -5.33 3.09
C GLY A 110 -7.07 -5.71 4.56
N THR A 111 -6.52 -4.84 5.42
CA THR A 111 -6.48 -5.06 6.87
C THR A 111 -7.90 -5.10 7.45
N LEU A 112 -8.76 -4.16 7.05
CA LEU A 112 -10.16 -4.13 7.50
C LEU A 112 -10.93 -5.37 7.03
N ALA A 113 -10.75 -5.78 5.77
CA ALA A 113 -11.37 -6.99 5.24
C ALA A 113 -10.91 -8.25 5.98
N HIS A 114 -9.63 -8.33 6.33
CA HIS A 114 -9.07 -9.43 7.13
C HIS A 114 -9.71 -9.48 8.53
N ILE A 115 -9.72 -8.35 9.26
CA ILE A 115 -10.31 -8.27 10.60
C ILE A 115 -11.80 -8.63 10.58
N ALA A 116 -12.56 -8.11 9.60
CA ALA A 116 -13.98 -8.45 9.41
C ALA A 116 -14.16 -9.95 9.10
N GLY A 117 -13.28 -10.53 8.30
CA GLY A 117 -13.24 -11.96 8.01
C GLY A 117 -12.98 -12.82 9.25
N THR A 118 -12.00 -12.42 10.08
CA THR A 118 -11.69 -13.08 11.35
C THR A 118 -12.86 -12.99 12.33
N TYR A 119 -13.49 -11.82 12.43
CA TYR A 119 -14.64 -11.60 13.29
C TYR A 119 -15.80 -12.54 12.94
N LYS A 120 -16.09 -12.69 11.64
CA LYS A 120 -17.22 -13.50 11.15
C LYS A 120 -16.96 -15.01 11.16
N ASN A 121 -15.73 -15.45 10.89
CA ASN A 121 -15.42 -16.87 10.63
C ASN A 121 -14.64 -17.57 11.75
N LYS A 122 -14.03 -16.85 12.69
CA LYS A 122 -13.19 -17.42 13.76
C LYS A 122 -13.73 -17.09 15.13
N SER A 123 -13.50 -15.86 15.60
CA SER A 123 -13.92 -15.39 16.92
C SER A 123 -13.67 -13.89 17.04
N PRO A 124 -14.55 -13.14 17.74
CA PRO A 124 -14.32 -11.73 18.04
C PRO A 124 -13.03 -11.50 18.83
N MET A 125 -12.65 -12.44 19.71
CA MET A 125 -11.42 -12.34 20.51
C MET A 125 -10.16 -12.36 19.64
N THR A 126 -10.16 -13.18 18.58
CA THR A 126 -9.05 -13.23 17.62
C THR A 126 -8.98 -11.94 16.80
N ALA A 127 -10.12 -11.42 16.34
CA ALA A 127 -10.17 -10.16 15.59
C ALA A 127 -9.65 -8.97 16.43
N TYR A 128 -9.93 -8.95 17.74
CA TYR A 128 -9.40 -7.94 18.65
C TYR A 128 -7.88 -8.04 18.81
N ARG A 129 -7.34 -9.26 18.92
CA ARG A 129 -5.88 -9.49 18.94
C ARG A 129 -5.21 -9.05 17.64
N ASP A 130 -5.82 -9.34 16.49
CA ASP A 130 -5.33 -8.89 15.18
C ASP A 130 -5.26 -7.36 15.13
N PHE A 131 -6.33 -6.68 15.59
CA PHE A 131 -6.37 -5.23 15.63
C PHE A 131 -5.28 -4.63 16.54
N ILE A 132 -5.10 -5.18 17.75
CA ILE A 132 -4.01 -4.77 18.65
C ILE A 132 -2.65 -4.97 17.97
N GLY A 133 -2.45 -6.11 17.29
CA GLY A 133 -1.22 -6.40 16.56
C GLY A 133 -0.90 -5.34 15.51
N VAL A 134 -1.90 -4.90 14.74
CA VAL A 134 -1.75 -3.81 13.76
C VAL A 134 -1.36 -2.50 14.43
N VAL A 135 -2.03 -2.12 15.53
CA VAL A 135 -1.72 -0.89 16.27
C VAL A 135 -0.30 -0.92 16.84
N VAL A 136 0.11 -2.03 17.44
CA VAL A 136 1.47 -2.23 17.97
C VAL A 136 2.50 -2.13 16.86
N LEU A 137 2.24 -2.74 15.71
CA LEU A 137 3.14 -2.66 14.55
C LEU A 137 3.31 -1.22 14.07
N ILE A 138 2.22 -0.45 13.97
CA ILE A 138 2.26 0.98 13.63
C ILE A 138 3.11 1.74 14.67
N LEU A 139 2.87 1.53 15.96
CA LEU A 139 3.64 2.18 17.03
C LEU A 139 5.13 1.85 16.95
N ILE A 140 5.50 0.59 16.71
CA ILE A 140 6.91 0.18 16.54
C ILE A 140 7.54 0.91 15.34
N VAL A 141 6.83 0.99 14.21
CA VAL A 141 7.35 1.65 13.00
C VAL A 141 7.57 3.15 13.23
N PHE A 142 6.65 3.84 13.88
CA PHE A 142 6.73 5.29 14.08
C PHE A 142 7.58 5.70 15.31
N CYS A 143 7.53 4.94 16.41
CA CYS A 143 8.20 5.30 17.66
C CYS A 143 9.58 4.65 17.83
N ILE A 144 9.90 3.59 17.10
CA ILE A 144 11.21 2.90 17.22
C ILE A 144 12.00 3.04 15.91
N LEU A 145 11.45 2.56 14.80
CA LEU A 145 12.18 2.53 13.53
C LEU A 145 12.50 3.93 12.99
N ARG A 146 11.51 4.84 12.92
CA ARG A 146 11.76 6.23 12.46
C ARG A 146 12.86 6.95 13.26
N PRO A 147 12.76 7.06 14.60
CA PRO A 147 13.81 7.74 15.37
C PRO A 147 15.14 7.01 15.32
N ALA A 148 15.16 5.67 15.24
CA ALA A 148 16.41 4.93 15.03
C ALA A 148 17.08 5.29 13.70
N ILE A 149 16.31 5.43 12.61
CA ILE A 149 16.84 5.84 11.30
C ILE A 149 17.38 7.27 11.38
N ASP A 150 16.64 8.19 11.97
CA ASP A 150 17.08 9.59 12.08
C ASP A 150 18.33 9.71 12.97
N TRP A 151 18.42 8.94 14.07
CA TRP A 151 19.62 8.84 14.91
C TRP A 151 20.84 8.27 14.15
N ILE A 152 20.63 7.27 13.29
CA ILE A 152 21.69 6.75 12.42
C ILE A 152 22.14 7.82 11.42
N LEU A 153 21.19 8.54 10.80
CA LEU A 153 21.51 9.59 9.81
C LEU A 153 22.28 10.76 10.44
N GLU A 154 21.98 11.13 11.69
CA GLU A 154 22.75 12.14 12.43
C GLU A 154 24.19 11.69 12.71
N ARG A 155 24.43 10.38 12.83
CA ARG A 155 25.77 9.80 13.11
C ARG A 155 26.59 9.49 11.86
N ILE A 156 25.97 9.49 10.68
CA ILE A 156 26.71 9.35 9.43
C ILE A 156 27.18 10.76 9.03
N PRO A 157 28.48 11.08 9.10
CA PRO A 157 29.01 12.32 8.53
C PRO A 157 28.90 12.22 7.01
N ILE A 158 27.75 12.58 6.45
CA ILE A 158 27.59 12.71 5.01
C ILE A 158 28.39 13.96 4.63
N GLY A 159 29.55 13.72 4.02
CA GLY A 159 30.58 14.72 3.72
C GLY A 159 30.03 16.03 3.16
N GLY A 160 30.33 17.10 3.90
CA GLY A 160 30.04 18.49 3.56
C GLY A 160 30.84 19.46 4.43
N ALA A 161 32.04 19.06 4.87
CA ALA A 161 33.03 19.93 5.46
C ALA A 161 34.33 19.71 4.68
N ASN A 162 34.51 20.45 3.57
CA ASN A 162 35.83 20.90 3.04
C ASN A 162 35.83 21.55 1.63
N ASP A 163 34.72 22.13 1.12
CA ASP A 163 34.77 22.96 -0.11
C ASP A 163 34.56 24.47 0.17
N GLN A 164 34.90 24.93 1.37
CA GLN A 164 35.08 26.37 1.65
C GLN A 164 36.33 26.57 2.52
N ALA A 165 37.49 26.66 1.86
CA ALA A 165 38.68 27.37 2.30
C ALA A 165 39.53 27.74 1.08
#